data_AF-A0A931R036-F1
#
_entry.id   AF-A0A931R036-F1
#
_cell.length_a   1.000
_cell.length_b   1.000
_cell.length_c   1.000
_cell.angle_alpha   90.00
_cell.angle_beta   90.00
_cell.angle_gamma   90.00
#
_symmetry.space_group_name_H-M   'P 1'
#
loop_
_entity.id
_entity.type
_entity.pdbx_description
1 polymer ?
#
loop_
_entity_poly.entity_id
_entity_poly.type
_entity_poly.pdbx_seq_one_letter_code
_entity_poly.pdbx_strand_id
1 'polypeptide(L)'
;MTTSRERVARAINHQQPDRLPLDLGGGPTSGMQVSSVYLLRQALGLDPPGTPVKVAEPYQMLGEIKPDLMEALGVDVIPLPTPRTMFGFPNQGWKPWMLFDGTPVLVPEAFNTAPEPDGSILMYPEGNRSVPPSARMPKDGFYFDSIVRQPPLDESKLNPEDNLEEFAPISDEDLAYFKREAERLYTETDKAILANFGGLAFGDIALVPAPWLKHPKGIRDVEEWYVSTAARPDYVHKVFEGQ
;
A
#
# COMPACT_ATOMS: atom_id res chain seq x y z
N MET A 1 30.71 -11.66 -8.96
CA MET A 1 30.01 -10.40 -9.27
C MET A 1 29.28 -9.96 -8.03
N THR A 2 29.19 -8.65 -7.79
CA THR A 2 28.41 -8.12 -6.66
C THR A 2 26.93 -8.39 -6.89
N THR A 3 26.27 -9.04 -5.94
CA THR A 3 24.82 -9.30 -5.99
C THR A 3 24.02 -8.02 -5.75
N SER A 4 22.73 -8.03 -6.12
CA SER A 4 21.82 -6.91 -5.84
C SER A 4 21.78 -6.53 -4.35
N ARG A 5 21.70 -7.54 -3.47
CA ARG A 5 21.75 -7.38 -2.02
C ARG A 5 23.07 -6.77 -1.52
N GLU A 6 24.20 -7.26 -2.00
CA GLU A 6 25.52 -6.70 -1.65
C GLU A 6 25.67 -5.26 -2.13
N ARG A 7 25.17 -4.94 -3.33
CA ARG A 7 25.19 -3.59 -3.92
C ARG A 7 24.43 -2.60 -3.04
N VAL A 8 23.21 -2.95 -2.64
CA VAL A 8 22.39 -2.14 -1.73
C VAL A 8 23.06 -2.02 -0.37
N ALA A 9 23.57 -3.11 0.21
CA ALA A 9 24.24 -3.10 1.49
C ALA A 9 25.48 -2.18 1.49
N ARG A 10 26.30 -2.19 0.43
CA ARG A 10 27.46 -1.29 0.30
C ARG A 10 27.02 0.17 0.26
N ALA A 11 26.00 0.49 -0.53
CA ALA A 11 25.49 1.86 -0.65
C ALA A 11 24.96 2.40 0.69
N ILE A 12 24.16 1.62 1.43
CA ILE A 12 23.65 1.99 2.76
C ILE A 12 24.81 2.20 3.76
N ASN A 13 25.88 1.42 3.65
CA ASN A 13 27.07 1.56 4.49
C ASN A 13 28.07 2.62 3.96
N HIS A 14 27.64 3.51 3.07
CA HIS A 14 28.47 4.57 2.47
C HIS A 14 29.75 4.06 1.78
N GLN A 15 29.71 2.85 1.23
CA GLN A 15 30.78 2.25 0.44
C GLN A 15 30.43 2.28 -1.04
N GLN A 16 31.38 2.64 -1.90
CA GLN A 16 31.16 2.73 -3.35
C GLN A 16 30.76 1.37 -3.96
N PRO A 17 29.52 1.17 -4.42
CA PRO A 17 29.11 -0.06 -5.10
C PRO A 17 29.66 -0.11 -6.54
N ASP A 18 29.46 -1.25 -7.21
CA ASP A 18 29.79 -1.44 -8.63
C ASP A 18 28.92 -0.58 -9.56
N ARG A 19 27.68 -0.27 -9.17
CA ARG A 19 26.79 0.75 -9.78
C ARG A 19 25.79 1.28 -8.75
N LEU A 20 25.10 2.36 -9.08
CA LEU A 20 24.00 2.89 -8.25
C LEU A 20 22.90 1.80 -8.10
N PRO A 21 22.51 1.41 -6.87
CA PRO A 21 21.38 0.51 -6.68
C PRO A 21 20.06 1.17 -7.09
N LEU A 22 19.15 0.37 -7.65
CA LEU A 22 17.82 0.80 -8.10
C LEU A 22 16.71 0.08 -7.33
N ASP A 23 15.79 0.85 -6.76
CA ASP A 23 14.50 0.36 -6.29
C ASP A 23 13.37 0.81 -7.25
N LEU A 24 12.54 -0.14 -7.64
CA LEU A 24 11.29 0.06 -8.37
C LEU A 24 10.34 -1.09 -8.02
N GLY A 25 9.29 -0.79 -7.27
CA GLY A 25 8.34 -1.78 -6.77
C GLY A 25 8.72 -2.42 -5.44
N GLY A 26 9.79 -1.97 -4.77
CA GLY A 26 10.19 -2.45 -3.44
C GLY A 26 9.23 -2.06 -2.32
N GLY A 27 8.47 -0.98 -2.49
CA GLY A 27 7.42 -0.56 -1.54
C GLY A 27 6.36 0.34 -2.21
N PRO A 28 5.34 0.79 -1.44
CA PRO A 28 4.25 1.61 -1.97
C PRO A 28 4.73 2.96 -2.54
N THR A 29 5.83 3.50 -2.02
CA THR A 29 6.41 4.79 -2.47
C THR A 29 7.37 4.66 -3.64
N SER A 30 7.79 3.45 -4.00
CA SER A 30 8.67 3.17 -5.15
C SER A 30 7.98 2.35 -6.24
N GLY A 31 6.67 2.13 -6.13
CA GLY A 31 5.91 1.38 -7.13
C GLY A 31 5.61 2.17 -8.40
N MET A 32 4.91 1.50 -9.31
CA MET A 32 4.51 2.08 -10.60
C MET A 32 3.03 1.79 -10.81
N GLN A 33 2.28 2.80 -11.25
CA GLN A 33 0.87 2.64 -11.59
C GLN A 33 0.69 1.51 -12.61
N VAL A 34 -0.32 0.67 -12.40
CA VAL A 34 -0.46 -0.62 -13.09
C VAL A 34 -0.59 -0.52 -14.62
N SER A 35 -1.24 0.53 -15.15
CA SER A 35 -1.28 0.78 -16.60
C SER A 35 0.09 1.09 -17.16
N SER A 36 0.93 1.81 -16.42
CA SER A 36 2.32 2.09 -16.81
C SER A 36 3.15 0.81 -16.80
N VAL A 37 2.96 -0.07 -15.80
CA VAL A 37 3.60 -1.39 -15.78
C VAL A 37 3.17 -2.21 -16.99
N TYR A 38 1.88 -2.24 -17.30
CA TYR A 38 1.36 -2.93 -18.48
C TYR A 38 2.02 -2.42 -19.76
N LEU A 39 1.99 -1.10 -20.01
CA LEU A 39 2.57 -0.50 -21.21
C LEU A 39 4.07 -0.77 -21.31
N LEU A 40 4.81 -0.71 -20.20
CA LEU A 40 6.25 -1.00 -20.19
C LEU A 40 6.54 -2.47 -20.53
N ARG A 41 5.76 -3.41 -19.96
CA ARG A 41 5.90 -4.83 -20.28
C ARG A 41 5.61 -5.11 -21.76
N GLN A 42 4.60 -4.45 -22.33
CA GLN A 42 4.29 -4.54 -23.76
C GLN A 42 5.42 -3.97 -24.63
N ALA A 43 5.97 -2.81 -24.27
CA ALA A 43 7.06 -2.17 -25.00
C ALA A 43 8.35 -3.00 -24.99
N LEU A 44 8.60 -3.72 -23.90
CA LEU A 44 9.74 -4.63 -23.77
C LEU A 44 9.49 -6.03 -24.34
N GLY A 45 8.27 -6.32 -24.81
CA GLY A 45 7.88 -7.64 -25.32
C GLY A 45 7.94 -8.75 -24.26
N LEU A 46 7.80 -8.40 -22.97
CA LEU A 46 7.86 -9.35 -21.87
C LEU A 46 6.60 -10.22 -21.75
N ASP A 47 5.47 -9.72 -22.26
CA ASP A 47 4.22 -10.48 -22.33
C ASP A 47 3.55 -10.31 -23.71
N PRO A 48 2.72 -11.28 -24.13
CA PRO A 48 1.78 -11.07 -25.22
C PRO A 48 0.82 -9.89 -24.96
N PRO A 49 0.34 -9.20 -26.01
CA PRO A 49 -0.69 -8.16 -25.89
C PRO A 49 -1.94 -8.65 -25.16
N GLY A 50 -2.44 -7.83 -24.25
CA GLY A 50 -3.62 -8.15 -23.42
C GLY A 50 -3.34 -8.98 -22.17
N THR A 51 -2.08 -9.37 -21.91
CA THR A 51 -1.72 -10.06 -20.67
C THR A 51 -1.93 -9.14 -19.47
N PRO A 52 -2.78 -9.50 -18.50
CA PRO A 52 -3.10 -8.60 -17.40
C PRO A 52 -1.97 -8.52 -16.37
N VAL A 53 -1.80 -7.33 -15.79
CA VAL A 53 -0.90 -7.09 -14.65
C VAL A 53 -1.70 -7.16 -13.35
N LYS A 54 -1.14 -7.80 -12.32
CA LYS A 54 -1.76 -7.80 -10.98
C LYS A 54 -1.64 -6.41 -10.36
N VAL A 55 -2.74 -5.92 -9.80
CA VAL A 55 -2.75 -4.75 -8.90
C VAL A 55 -2.23 -5.21 -7.55
N ALA A 56 -0.93 -5.01 -7.32
CA ALA A 56 -0.26 -5.44 -6.09
C ALA A 56 -0.61 -4.55 -4.89
N GLU A 57 -0.89 -3.26 -5.12
CA GLU A 57 -1.29 -2.30 -4.10
C GLU A 57 -2.55 -1.57 -4.62
N PRO A 58 -3.75 -1.87 -4.08
CA PRO A 58 -4.99 -1.31 -4.60
C PRO A 58 -5.25 0.16 -4.31
N TYR A 59 -4.66 0.78 -3.28
CA TYR A 59 -4.95 2.17 -2.92
C TYR A 59 -4.48 3.13 -4.02
N GLN A 60 -3.22 2.99 -4.42
CA GLN A 60 -2.57 3.77 -5.47
C GLN A 60 -2.66 3.09 -6.85
N MET A 61 -3.27 1.89 -6.92
CA MET A 61 -3.35 1.05 -8.11
C MET A 61 -1.97 0.72 -8.71
N LEU A 62 -1.05 0.24 -7.88
CA LEU A 62 0.31 -0.11 -8.30
C LEU A 62 0.33 -1.53 -8.89
N GLY A 63 1.04 -1.68 -10.00
CA GLY A 63 1.23 -2.96 -10.67
C GLY A 63 2.35 -3.79 -10.05
N GLU A 64 2.20 -5.10 -10.07
CA GLU A 64 3.26 -6.05 -9.74
C GLU A 64 4.46 -5.89 -10.69
N ILE A 65 5.61 -5.53 -10.14
CA ILE A 65 6.89 -5.56 -10.87
C ILE A 65 7.44 -6.98 -10.77
N LYS A 66 7.17 -7.80 -11.79
CA LYS A 66 7.62 -9.20 -11.83
C LYS A 66 9.14 -9.33 -11.99
N PRO A 67 9.74 -10.47 -11.61
CA PRO A 67 11.19 -10.70 -11.70
C PRO A 67 11.80 -10.40 -13.08
N ASP A 68 11.13 -10.80 -14.16
CA ASP A 68 11.57 -10.55 -15.55
C ASP A 68 11.67 -9.05 -15.89
N LEU A 69 10.73 -8.24 -15.40
CA LEU A 69 10.77 -6.78 -15.54
C LEU A 69 11.84 -6.18 -14.64
N MET A 70 12.01 -6.68 -13.42
CA MET A 70 13.10 -6.27 -12.53
C MET A 70 14.46 -6.52 -13.19
N GLU A 71 14.65 -7.66 -13.82
CA GLU A 71 15.87 -8.04 -14.52
C GLU A 71 16.12 -7.15 -15.75
N ALA A 72 15.09 -6.90 -16.56
CA ALA A 72 15.18 -6.02 -17.72
C ALA A 72 15.55 -4.57 -17.35
N LEU A 73 15.12 -4.09 -16.18
CA LEU A 73 15.38 -2.73 -15.70
C LEU A 73 16.60 -2.63 -14.76
N GLY A 74 17.18 -3.76 -14.35
CA GLY A 74 18.28 -3.79 -13.39
C GLY A 74 17.87 -3.36 -11.98
N VAL A 75 16.66 -3.70 -11.54
CA VAL A 75 16.13 -3.45 -10.19
C VAL A 75 16.81 -4.38 -9.18
N ASP A 76 17.27 -3.81 -8.07
CA ASP A 76 18.06 -4.49 -7.05
C ASP A 76 17.24 -4.87 -5.79
N VAL A 77 16.01 -4.38 -5.69
CA VAL A 77 15.15 -4.51 -4.52
C VAL A 77 13.90 -5.35 -4.84
N ILE A 78 13.44 -6.15 -3.88
CA ILE A 78 12.19 -6.90 -3.94
C ILE A 78 11.35 -6.60 -2.68
N PRO A 79 10.04 -6.36 -2.81
CA PRO A 79 9.19 -6.12 -1.65
C PRO A 79 9.01 -7.42 -0.85
N LEU A 80 9.04 -7.31 0.48
CA LEU A 80 8.43 -8.31 1.35
C LEU A 80 6.90 -8.13 1.26
N PRO A 81 6.15 -9.13 0.78
CA PRO A 81 4.70 -9.01 0.65
C PRO A 81 4.05 -8.84 2.03
N THR A 82 2.94 -8.11 2.07
CA THR A 82 2.09 -7.98 3.25
C THR A 82 0.87 -8.92 3.14
N PRO A 83 0.37 -9.44 4.27
CA PRO A 83 -0.78 -10.36 4.25
C PRO A 83 -2.09 -9.65 3.88
N ARG A 84 -2.16 -8.33 4.07
CA ARG A 84 -3.35 -7.50 3.79
C ARG A 84 -2.98 -6.23 3.03
N THR A 85 -3.96 -5.70 2.30
CA THR A 85 -3.91 -4.42 1.60
C THR A 85 -4.17 -3.24 2.56
N MET A 86 -3.98 -2.00 2.08
CA MET A 86 -4.34 -0.79 2.83
C MET A 86 -5.85 -0.67 3.12
N PHE A 87 -6.69 -1.42 2.40
CA PHE A 87 -8.13 -1.51 2.71
C PHE A 87 -8.44 -2.64 3.68
N GLY A 88 -7.42 -3.34 4.20
CA GLY A 88 -7.58 -4.35 5.24
C GLY A 88 -8.14 -5.67 4.73
N PHE A 89 -8.07 -6.00 3.44
CA PHE A 89 -8.44 -7.33 2.92
C PHE A 89 -7.22 -8.09 2.39
N PRO A 90 -7.26 -9.44 2.30
CA PRO A 90 -6.15 -10.24 1.75
C PRO A 90 -5.88 -9.96 0.27
N ASN A 91 -4.60 -9.90 -0.11
CA ASN A 91 -4.15 -9.67 -1.49
C ASN A 91 -4.04 -10.98 -2.29
N GLN A 92 -5.15 -11.74 -2.39
CA GLN A 92 -5.19 -13.09 -2.98
C GLN A 92 -6.46 -13.32 -3.82
N GLY A 93 -6.58 -14.51 -4.42
CA GLY A 93 -7.79 -14.91 -5.16
C GLY A 93 -8.05 -14.07 -6.41
N TRP A 94 -6.98 -13.76 -7.14
CA TRP A 94 -6.97 -12.84 -8.29
C TRP A 94 -8.12 -13.07 -9.28
N LYS A 95 -8.84 -11.99 -9.63
CA LYS A 95 -9.92 -11.98 -10.62
C LYS A 95 -9.67 -10.93 -11.71
N PRO A 96 -10.13 -11.16 -12.95
CA PRO A 96 -10.04 -10.17 -14.02
C PRO A 96 -10.79 -8.88 -13.71
N TRP A 97 -10.21 -7.76 -14.12
CA TRP A 97 -10.82 -6.43 -14.07
C TRP A 97 -10.30 -5.58 -15.22
N MET A 98 -11.02 -4.50 -15.55
CA MET A 98 -10.66 -3.55 -16.59
C MET A 98 -10.57 -2.15 -16.00
N LEU A 99 -9.47 -1.46 -16.24
CA LEU A 99 -9.34 -0.05 -15.88
C LEU A 99 -10.10 0.85 -16.85
N PHE A 100 -10.29 2.11 -16.46
CA PHE A 100 -10.98 3.10 -17.30
C PHE A 100 -10.28 3.35 -18.64
N ASP A 101 -8.94 3.23 -18.67
CA ASP A 101 -8.14 3.34 -19.89
C ASP A 101 -8.14 2.08 -20.78
N GLY A 102 -8.90 1.04 -20.38
CA GLY A 102 -8.98 -0.23 -21.09
C GLY A 102 -7.86 -1.22 -20.79
N THR A 103 -6.95 -0.89 -19.85
CA THR A 103 -5.89 -1.82 -19.44
C THR A 103 -6.50 -3.03 -18.73
N PRO A 104 -6.22 -4.28 -19.18
CA PRO A 104 -6.63 -5.47 -18.48
C PRO A 104 -5.74 -5.68 -17.24
N VAL A 105 -6.36 -5.92 -16.09
CA VAL A 105 -5.65 -6.15 -14.83
C VAL A 105 -6.24 -7.32 -14.07
N LEU A 106 -5.49 -7.81 -13.08
CA LEU A 106 -5.99 -8.73 -12.07
C LEU A 106 -6.07 -8.00 -10.73
N VAL A 107 -7.23 -8.02 -10.09
CA VAL A 107 -7.44 -7.46 -8.74
C VAL A 107 -7.68 -8.59 -7.74
N PRO A 108 -7.46 -8.37 -6.44
CA PRO A 108 -7.80 -9.37 -5.41
C PRO A 108 -9.28 -9.75 -5.42
N GLU A 109 -9.60 -10.96 -4.97
CA GLU A 109 -10.99 -11.44 -4.89
C GLU A 109 -11.88 -10.45 -4.13
N ALA A 110 -11.35 -9.99 -3.00
CA ALA A 110 -11.97 -9.05 -2.07
C ALA A 110 -11.98 -7.58 -2.54
N PHE A 111 -11.44 -7.27 -3.72
CA PHE A 111 -11.70 -6.00 -4.44
C PHE A 111 -13.17 -6.00 -4.89
N ASN A 112 -14.08 -5.89 -3.93
CA ASN A 112 -15.50 -6.16 -4.06
C ASN A 112 -16.25 -4.85 -4.29
N THR A 113 -16.18 -4.37 -5.53
CA THR A 113 -16.76 -3.10 -5.93
C THR A 113 -17.45 -3.21 -7.29
N ALA A 114 -18.32 -2.24 -7.57
CA ALA A 114 -18.95 -2.02 -8.86
C ALA A 114 -18.96 -0.51 -9.13
N PRO A 115 -18.93 -0.07 -10.41
CA PRO A 115 -19.12 1.33 -10.74
C PRO A 115 -20.44 1.88 -10.22
N GLU A 116 -20.38 3.04 -9.58
CA GLU A 116 -21.54 3.82 -9.16
C GLU A 116 -22.24 4.46 -10.37
N PRO A 117 -23.48 4.99 -10.23
CA PRO A 117 -24.19 5.65 -11.32
C PRO A 117 -23.42 6.81 -11.98
N ASP A 118 -22.53 7.47 -11.23
CA ASP A 118 -21.66 8.54 -11.73
C ASP A 118 -20.34 8.03 -12.38
N GLY A 119 -20.14 6.71 -12.39
CA GLY A 119 -18.97 6.02 -12.91
C GLY A 119 -17.78 5.95 -11.95
N SER A 120 -17.89 6.49 -10.73
CA SER A 120 -16.85 6.34 -9.72
C SER A 120 -16.81 4.92 -9.14
N ILE A 121 -15.66 4.51 -8.62
CA ILE A 121 -15.48 3.22 -7.96
C ILE A 121 -15.34 3.49 -6.46
N LEU A 122 -16.16 2.82 -5.65
CA LEU A 122 -16.04 2.86 -4.19
C LEU A 122 -15.22 1.67 -3.69
N MET A 123 -14.44 1.88 -2.62
CA MET A 123 -13.75 0.80 -1.94
C MET A 123 -14.24 0.67 -0.52
N TYR A 124 -14.26 -0.57 -0.01
CA TYR A 124 -14.85 -0.91 1.27
C TYR A 124 -13.79 -1.52 2.20
N PRO A 125 -13.80 -1.16 3.50
CA PRO A 125 -12.87 -1.73 4.47
C PRO A 125 -13.11 -3.24 4.57
N GLU A 126 -12.03 -4.01 4.59
CA GLU A 126 -12.00 -5.47 4.60
C GLU A 126 -12.74 -6.12 3.42
N GLY A 127 -13.04 -5.38 2.35
CA GLY A 127 -13.87 -5.86 1.23
C GLY A 127 -15.35 -6.02 1.61
N ASN A 128 -15.77 -5.47 2.75
CA ASN A 128 -17.11 -5.64 3.30
C ASN A 128 -18.07 -4.52 2.83
N ARG A 129 -18.95 -4.85 1.90
CA ARG A 129 -19.98 -3.91 1.37
C ARG A 129 -21.15 -3.64 2.33
N SER A 130 -21.21 -4.29 3.50
CA SER A 130 -22.27 -4.03 4.49
C SER A 130 -22.02 -2.77 5.33
N VAL A 131 -20.83 -2.17 5.23
CA VAL A 131 -20.46 -0.92 5.91
C VAL A 131 -20.19 0.19 4.87
N PRO A 132 -20.19 1.48 5.28
CA PRO A 132 -19.88 2.57 4.37
C PRO A 132 -18.51 2.41 3.68
N PRO A 133 -18.37 2.89 2.42
CA PRO A 133 -17.10 2.86 1.70
C PRO A 133 -16.05 3.71 2.44
N SER A 134 -14.79 3.28 2.38
CA SER A 134 -13.65 3.97 2.98
C SER A 134 -12.76 4.69 1.96
N ALA A 135 -13.00 4.51 0.66
CA ALA A 135 -12.25 5.18 -0.39
C ALA A 135 -13.08 5.34 -1.66
N ARG A 136 -12.67 6.28 -2.53
CA ARG A 136 -13.28 6.54 -3.83
C ARG A 136 -12.23 6.81 -4.88
N MET A 137 -12.37 6.18 -6.02
CA MET A 137 -11.70 6.54 -7.26
C MET A 137 -12.73 7.23 -8.16
N PRO A 138 -12.55 8.51 -8.53
CA PRO A 138 -13.47 9.18 -9.44
C PRO A 138 -13.47 8.48 -10.80
N LYS A 139 -14.53 8.70 -11.59
CA LYS A 139 -14.57 8.23 -12.98
C LYS A 139 -13.33 8.76 -13.73
N ASP A 140 -12.70 7.89 -14.51
CA ASP A 140 -11.47 8.17 -15.26
C ASP A 140 -10.25 8.50 -14.35
N GLY A 141 -10.35 8.24 -13.04
CA GLY A 141 -9.28 8.37 -12.06
C GLY A 141 -8.30 7.20 -12.10
N PHE A 142 -7.12 7.40 -11.50
CA PHE A 142 -6.03 6.42 -11.50
C PHE A 142 -5.81 5.71 -10.17
N TYR A 143 -6.31 6.27 -9.07
CA TYR A 143 -6.09 5.80 -7.70
C TYR A 143 -7.31 6.13 -6.83
N PHE A 144 -7.35 5.56 -5.63
CA PHE A 144 -8.37 5.85 -4.64
C PHE A 144 -7.88 6.96 -3.69
N ASP A 145 -8.80 7.86 -3.34
CA ASP A 145 -8.66 8.76 -2.20
C ASP A 145 -9.49 8.22 -1.03
N SER A 146 -8.97 8.29 0.18
CA SER A 146 -9.74 7.96 1.38
C SER A 146 -10.97 8.85 1.55
N ILE A 147 -12.07 8.24 1.96
CA ILE A 147 -13.26 8.94 2.42
C ILE A 147 -13.12 9.17 3.92
N VAL A 148 -13.10 10.44 4.34
CA VAL A 148 -13.15 10.79 5.76
C VAL A 148 -14.49 10.35 6.33
N ARG A 149 -14.44 9.48 7.35
CA ARG A 149 -15.62 8.93 8.04
C ARG A 149 -15.71 9.41 9.50
N GLN A 150 -14.95 10.45 9.85
CA GLN A 150 -14.98 11.08 11.15
C GLN A 150 -16.37 11.71 11.40
N PRO A 151 -17.03 11.43 12.53
CA PRO A 151 -18.19 12.22 12.96
C PRO A 151 -17.76 13.64 13.39
N PRO A 152 -18.69 14.60 13.54
CA PRO A 152 -18.37 15.89 14.14
C PRO A 152 -17.67 15.73 15.49
N LEU A 153 -16.57 16.45 15.71
CA LEU A 153 -15.81 16.36 16.95
C LEU A 153 -16.52 17.05 18.11
N ASP A 154 -16.54 16.38 19.25
CA ASP A 154 -16.85 16.96 20.55
C ASP A 154 -15.54 17.16 21.30
N GLU A 155 -14.99 18.38 21.25
CA GLU A 155 -13.70 18.70 21.86
C GLU A 155 -13.62 18.38 23.35
N SER A 156 -14.76 18.43 24.05
CA SER A 156 -14.83 18.13 25.49
C SER A 156 -14.68 16.64 25.82
N LYS A 157 -14.75 15.77 24.80
CA LYS A 157 -14.71 14.30 24.93
C LYS A 157 -13.57 13.66 24.13
N LEU A 158 -12.62 14.44 23.63
CA LEU A 158 -11.48 13.90 22.90
C LEU A 158 -10.69 12.92 23.77
N ASN A 159 -10.44 11.74 23.23
CA ASN A 159 -9.69 10.68 23.89
C ASN A 159 -8.61 10.14 22.95
N PRO A 160 -7.30 10.30 23.26
CA PRO A 160 -6.21 9.80 22.42
C PRO A 160 -6.33 8.31 22.07
N GLU A 161 -6.86 7.49 22.97
CA GLU A 161 -7.06 6.04 22.73
C GLU A 161 -7.96 5.74 21.53
N ASP A 162 -8.87 6.65 21.15
CA ASP A 162 -9.72 6.46 19.98
C ASP A 162 -8.92 6.49 18.66
N ASN A 163 -7.75 7.14 18.65
CA ASN A 163 -6.81 7.13 17.52
C ASN A 163 -5.88 5.91 17.51
N LEU A 164 -5.93 5.04 18.53
CA LEU A 164 -5.00 3.93 18.71
C LEU A 164 -5.54 2.56 18.25
N GLU A 165 -6.76 2.50 17.71
CA GLU A 165 -7.43 1.23 17.36
C GLU A 165 -6.59 0.32 16.44
N GLU A 166 -5.86 0.90 15.50
CA GLU A 166 -4.99 0.19 14.56
C GLU A 166 -3.56 -0.06 15.07
N PHE A 167 -3.15 0.60 16.15
CA PHE A 167 -1.79 0.56 16.68
C PHE A 167 -1.66 -0.59 17.66
N ALA A 168 -1.58 -1.79 17.10
CA ALA A 168 -1.43 -3.04 17.85
C ALA A 168 -0.12 -3.75 17.48
N PRO A 169 0.42 -4.59 18.38
CA PRO A 169 1.50 -5.50 18.02
C PRO A 169 1.12 -6.36 16.81
N ILE A 170 2.09 -6.61 15.93
CA ILE A 170 1.92 -7.55 14.81
C ILE A 170 1.58 -8.93 15.37
N SER A 171 0.54 -9.56 14.81
CA SER A 171 0.08 -10.87 15.27
C SER A 171 1.12 -11.98 15.04
N ASP A 172 1.10 -13.03 15.85
CA ASP A 172 1.98 -14.20 15.66
C ASP A 172 1.79 -14.85 14.27
N GLU A 173 0.57 -14.81 13.73
CA GLU A 173 0.25 -15.30 12.39
C GLU A 173 0.95 -14.46 11.31
N ASP A 174 0.86 -13.13 11.40
CA ASP A 174 1.52 -12.23 10.46
C ASP A 174 3.05 -12.30 10.59
N LEU A 175 3.59 -12.41 11.82
CA LEU A 175 5.02 -12.63 12.05
C LEU A 175 5.50 -13.95 11.40
N ALA A 176 4.73 -15.03 11.52
CA ALA A 176 5.03 -16.30 10.86
C ALA A 176 4.96 -16.18 9.32
N TYR A 177 4.01 -15.41 8.80
CA TYR A 177 3.91 -15.08 7.38
C TYR A 177 5.16 -14.33 6.91
N PHE A 178 5.54 -13.23 7.58
CA PHE A 178 6.71 -12.43 7.22
C PHE A 178 8.00 -13.25 7.28
N LYS A 179 8.18 -14.07 8.32
CA LYS A 179 9.34 -14.96 8.43
C LYS A 179 9.46 -15.87 7.22
N ARG A 180 8.38 -16.57 6.85
CA ARG A 180 8.37 -17.50 5.72
C ARG A 180 8.70 -16.78 4.41
N GLU A 181 8.08 -15.64 4.14
CA GLU A 181 8.31 -14.90 2.90
C GLU A 181 9.72 -14.27 2.86
N ALA A 182 10.22 -13.76 3.99
CA ALA A 182 11.58 -13.25 4.07
C ALA A 182 12.62 -14.35 3.84
N GLU A 183 12.45 -15.52 4.47
CA GLU A 183 13.32 -16.70 4.25
C GLU A 183 13.29 -17.12 2.78
N ARG A 184 12.09 -17.27 2.20
CA ARG A 184 11.91 -17.64 0.80
C ARG A 184 12.62 -16.66 -0.14
N LEU A 185 12.34 -15.36 -0.02
CA LEU A 185 12.95 -14.31 -0.85
C LEU A 185 14.47 -14.25 -0.67
N TYR A 186 14.97 -14.46 0.55
CA TYR A 186 16.40 -14.43 0.83
C TYR A 186 17.13 -15.60 0.19
N THR A 187 16.51 -16.79 0.18
CA THR A 187 17.09 -18.01 -0.38
C THR A 187 16.91 -18.15 -1.89
N GLU A 188 15.80 -17.67 -2.45
CA GLU A 188 15.45 -17.85 -3.86
C GLU A 188 15.93 -16.69 -4.74
N THR A 189 16.32 -15.56 -4.15
CA THR A 189 16.74 -14.37 -4.90
C THR A 189 18.05 -13.81 -4.35
N ASP A 190 18.74 -13.01 -5.16
CA ASP A 190 19.91 -12.25 -4.74
C ASP A 190 19.57 -10.78 -4.41
N LYS A 191 18.28 -10.41 -4.44
CA LYS A 191 17.79 -9.04 -4.24
C LYS A 191 17.84 -8.62 -2.78
N ALA A 192 17.94 -7.31 -2.56
CA ALA A 192 17.70 -6.72 -1.25
C ALA A 192 16.20 -6.77 -0.96
N ILE A 193 15.82 -7.30 0.20
CA ILE A 193 14.41 -7.36 0.61
C ILE A 193 14.08 -6.04 1.31
N LEU A 194 13.06 -5.33 0.82
CA LEU A 194 12.49 -4.18 1.50
C LEU A 194 11.23 -4.61 2.24
N ALA A 195 11.24 -4.44 3.56
CA ALA A 195 10.05 -4.61 4.38
C ALA A 195 9.48 -3.24 4.75
N ASN A 196 8.17 -3.08 4.61
CA ASN A 196 7.43 -1.93 5.10
C ASN A 196 6.32 -2.43 6.02
N PHE A 197 6.43 -2.12 7.31
CA PHE A 197 5.46 -2.53 8.33
C PHE A 197 4.37 -1.47 8.58
N GLY A 198 4.39 -0.34 7.86
CA GLY A 198 3.40 0.72 7.94
C GLY A 198 3.30 1.39 9.33
N GLY A 199 2.33 2.29 9.48
CA GLY A 199 1.83 2.78 10.78
C GLY A 199 2.73 3.74 11.57
N LEU A 200 4.05 3.63 11.48
CA LEU A 200 4.98 4.31 12.40
C LEU A 200 5.37 5.75 12.01
N ALA A 201 4.67 6.36 11.05
CA ALA A 201 4.97 7.72 10.59
C ALA A 201 4.11 8.76 11.32
N PHE A 202 4.66 9.96 11.51
CA PHE A 202 3.97 11.09 12.14
C PHE A 202 2.79 11.60 11.28
N GLY A 203 1.62 10.98 11.42
CA GLY A 203 0.40 11.46 10.78
C GLY A 203 0.41 11.37 9.26
N ASP A 204 0.84 10.25 8.70
CA ASP A 204 0.70 9.99 7.26
C ASP A 204 -0.77 10.15 6.85
N ILE A 205 -1.05 11.11 5.99
CA ILE A 205 -2.41 11.49 5.61
C ILE A 205 -3.16 10.38 4.86
N ALA A 206 -2.45 9.43 4.25
CA ALA A 206 -3.08 8.25 3.66
C ALA A 206 -3.57 7.27 4.75
N LEU A 207 -2.96 7.32 5.94
CA LEU A 207 -3.25 6.45 7.07
C LEU A 207 -4.21 7.10 8.09
N VAL A 208 -4.19 8.43 8.25
CA VAL A 208 -5.05 9.16 9.20
C VAL A 208 -6.53 8.78 9.08
N PRO A 209 -7.14 8.70 7.88
CA PRO A 209 -8.54 8.27 7.72
C PRO A 209 -8.82 6.79 8.07
N ALA A 210 -7.77 6.00 8.28
CA ALA A 210 -7.80 4.56 8.56
C ALA A 210 -8.73 3.78 7.61
N PRO A 211 -8.43 3.74 6.30
CA PRO A 211 -9.30 3.12 5.29
C PRO A 211 -9.53 1.62 5.49
N TRP A 212 -8.73 0.93 6.30
CA TRP A 212 -8.91 -0.47 6.67
C TRP A 212 -9.91 -0.71 7.81
N LEU A 213 -10.23 0.29 8.64
CA LEU A 213 -11.17 0.15 9.75
C LEU A 213 -12.62 0.32 9.28
N LYS A 214 -13.57 -0.42 9.87
CA LYS A 214 -15.00 -0.30 9.51
C LYS A 214 -15.64 1.00 10.01
N HIS A 215 -15.28 1.42 11.23
CA HIS A 215 -15.83 2.60 11.90
C HIS A 215 -14.72 3.29 12.70
N PRO A 216 -13.76 3.96 12.03
CA PRO A 216 -12.60 4.54 12.71
C PRO A 216 -13.04 5.64 13.68
N LYS A 217 -12.40 5.69 14.86
CA LYS A 217 -12.69 6.67 15.92
C LYS A 217 -11.56 7.69 16.07
N GLY A 218 -11.78 8.76 16.82
CA GLY A 218 -10.78 9.80 17.04
C GLY A 218 -10.65 10.73 15.83
N ILE A 219 -9.52 11.42 15.73
CA ILE A 219 -9.27 12.39 14.66
C ILE A 219 -8.81 11.66 13.41
N ARG A 220 -9.67 11.61 12.39
CA ARG A 220 -9.54 10.89 11.11
C ARG A 220 -9.68 11.79 9.89
N ASP A 221 -10.09 13.03 10.11
CA ASP A 221 -10.05 14.07 9.10
C ASP A 221 -8.61 14.62 8.99
N VAL A 222 -8.11 14.76 7.76
CA VAL A 222 -6.73 15.17 7.49
C VAL A 222 -6.49 16.63 7.86
N GLU A 223 -7.45 17.50 7.56
CA GLU A 223 -7.35 18.93 7.93
C GLU A 223 -7.35 19.06 9.44
N GLU A 224 -8.28 18.38 10.11
CA GLU A 224 -8.40 18.43 11.58
C GLU A 224 -7.19 17.82 12.28
N TRP A 225 -6.58 16.78 11.71
CA TRP A 225 -5.33 16.22 12.22
C TRP A 225 -4.22 17.27 12.20
N TYR A 226 -4.03 17.97 11.08
CA TYR A 226 -3.06 19.05 10.98
C TYR A 226 -3.37 20.22 11.90
N VAL A 227 -4.62 20.65 12.00
CA VAL A 227 -5.04 21.69 12.96
C VAL A 227 -4.69 21.26 14.39
N SER A 228 -4.93 20.00 14.73
CA SER A 228 -4.63 19.44 16.06
C SER A 228 -3.14 19.40 16.37
N THR A 229 -2.25 19.25 15.39
CA THR A 229 -0.79 19.34 15.64
C THR A 229 -0.37 20.71 16.18
N ALA A 230 -1.11 21.77 15.86
CA ALA A 230 -0.84 23.13 16.34
C ALA A 230 -1.72 23.53 17.54
N ALA A 231 -3.02 23.20 17.49
CA ALA A 231 -4.00 23.61 18.49
C ALA A 231 -4.07 22.68 19.71
N ARG A 232 -3.70 21.40 19.56
CA ARG A 232 -3.85 20.36 20.58
C ARG A 232 -2.57 19.49 20.71
N PRO A 233 -1.38 20.08 20.90
CA PRO A 233 -0.12 19.33 20.91
C PRO A 233 -0.09 18.24 22.00
N ASP A 234 -0.65 18.49 23.18
CA ASP A 234 -0.70 17.50 24.27
C ASP A 234 -1.56 16.28 23.92
N TYR A 235 -2.66 16.47 23.17
CA TYR A 235 -3.47 15.36 22.67
C TYR A 235 -2.67 14.52 21.67
N VAL A 236 -2.04 15.19 20.70
CA VAL A 236 -1.27 14.56 19.64
C VAL A 236 -0.07 13.80 20.22
N HIS A 237 0.64 14.36 21.20
CA HIS A 237 1.72 13.66 21.91
C HIS A 237 1.23 12.39 22.60
N LYS A 238 0.07 12.42 23.27
CA LYS A 238 -0.51 11.21 23.90
C LYS A 238 -0.89 10.14 22.89
N VAL A 239 -1.37 10.51 21.70
CA VAL A 239 -1.56 9.55 20.62
C VAL A 239 -0.22 8.92 20.27
N PHE A 240 0.82 9.71 20.02
CA PHE A 240 2.15 9.19 19.67
C PHE A 240 2.81 8.36 20.78
N GLU A 241 2.56 8.65 22.05
CA GLU A 241 3.04 7.83 23.17
C GLU A 241 2.45 6.40 23.17
N GLY A 242 1.27 6.23 22.56
CA GLY A 242 0.58 4.94 22.45
C GLY A 242 0.81 4.18 21.13
N GLN A 243 1.49 4.79 20.15
CA GLN A 243 1.83 4.16 18.87
C GLN A 243 3.04 3.24 18.95
#